data_AF-T1PK78-F1
#
_entry.id   AF-T1PK78-F1
#
_cell.length_a   1.000
_cell.length_b   1.000
_cell.length_c   1.000
_cell.angle_alpha   90.00
_cell.angle_beta   90.00
_cell.angle_gamma   90.00
#
_symmetry.space_group_name_H-M   'P 1'
#
loop_
_entity.id
_entity.type
_entity.pdbx_description
1 polymer ?
#
loop_
_entity_poly.entity_id
_entity_poly.type
_entity_poly.pdbx_seq_one_letter_code
_entity_poly.pdbx_strand_id
1 'polypeptide(L)'
;MKARWTFNFQTRDTSKRPFHQLDSGDRTYLVDNLRKDDVFRYAFLSELNASVLELPLHLNEIKLLVILPQEENGLEELKDNLLENIDMVDYISKTQFSMTLVRVMLPKFSLEDEQNLMEFYDEISDQDISEYDTIQQTIKLKFKEHGIGDFEKITVLFWNAYSYLRITPEVVDISHPFLFMITNKDGIQFFGQVVKC
;
A
#
# COMPACT_ATOMS: atom_id res chain seq x y z
N MET A 1 5.51 -9.40 10.14
CA MET A 1 4.53 -8.50 10.79
C MET A 1 3.13 -9.11 10.72
N LYS A 2 2.31 -8.97 11.76
CA LYS A 2 0.87 -9.28 11.71
C LYS A 2 0.08 -8.10 12.26
N ALA A 3 -0.76 -7.48 11.44
CA ALA A 3 -1.60 -6.36 11.84
C ALA A 3 -2.96 -6.45 11.14
N ARG A 4 -4.06 -6.27 11.87
CA ARG A 4 -5.42 -6.35 11.31
C ARG A 4 -5.84 -5.02 10.73
N TRP A 5 -6.72 -5.00 9.74
CA TRP A 5 -7.38 -3.74 9.38
C TRP A 5 -8.24 -3.25 10.56
N THR A 6 -8.33 -1.94 10.77
CA THR A 6 -9.31 -1.38 11.72
C THR A 6 -10.73 -1.80 11.32
N PHE A 7 -10.97 -1.84 10.02
CA PHE A 7 -12.21 -2.34 9.44
C PHE A 7 -11.91 -3.29 8.27
N ASN A 8 -12.11 -4.58 8.48
CA ASN A 8 -11.79 -5.62 7.50
C ASN A 8 -12.55 -5.48 6.18
N PHE A 9 -11.89 -5.89 5.09
CA PHE A 9 -12.56 -6.16 3.82
C PHE A 9 -13.39 -7.43 3.94
N GLN A 10 -14.48 -7.50 3.19
CA GLN A 10 -15.35 -8.68 3.20
C GLN A 10 -14.91 -9.68 2.14
N THR A 11 -14.75 -10.94 2.54
CA THR A 11 -14.40 -12.02 1.60
C THR A 11 -15.44 -12.17 0.47
N ARG A 12 -16.71 -11.87 0.73
CA ARG A 12 -17.78 -11.91 -0.29
C ARG A 12 -17.64 -10.81 -1.35
N ASP A 13 -16.95 -9.72 -1.01
CA ASP A 13 -16.73 -8.57 -1.91
C ASP A 13 -15.39 -8.69 -2.65
N THR A 14 -14.55 -9.67 -2.27
CA THR A 14 -13.34 -10.03 -3.00
C THR A 14 -13.70 -10.67 -4.35
N SER A 15 -13.14 -10.15 -5.44
CA SER A 15 -13.39 -10.67 -6.80
C SER A 15 -12.14 -10.57 -7.67
N LYS A 16 -12.07 -11.36 -8.75
CA LYS A 16 -10.98 -11.25 -9.73
C LYS A 16 -11.15 -9.95 -10.54
N ARG A 17 -10.12 -9.11 -10.60
CA ARG A 17 -10.07 -7.90 -11.43
C ARG A 17 -8.77 -7.83 -12.24
N PRO A 18 -8.77 -7.18 -13.42
CA PRO A 18 -7.54 -6.91 -14.17
C PRO A 18 -6.59 -6.03 -13.37
N PHE A 19 -5.29 -6.33 -13.47
CA PHE A 19 -4.18 -5.51 -12.98
C PHE A 19 -3.14 -5.35 -14.09
N HIS A 20 -2.77 -4.11 -14.40
CA HIS A 20 -1.91 -3.73 -15.51
C HIS A 20 -0.44 -4.03 -15.20
N GLN A 21 0.25 -4.56 -16.19
CA GLN A 21 1.69 -4.83 -16.12
C GLN A 21 2.47 -3.55 -16.42
N LEU A 22 3.61 -3.35 -15.73
CA LEU A 22 4.50 -2.24 -16.02
C LEU A 22 5.09 -2.39 -17.44
N ASP A 23 5.19 -1.29 -18.18
CA ASP A 23 5.88 -1.14 -19.48
C ASP A 23 5.50 -2.14 -20.59
N SER A 24 4.36 -2.82 -20.46
CA SER A 24 3.96 -3.89 -21.37
C SER A 24 2.77 -3.55 -22.27
N GLY A 25 2.38 -2.27 -22.32
CA GLY A 25 1.15 -1.81 -22.99
C GLY A 25 -0.11 -2.31 -22.25
N ASP A 26 -1.11 -2.79 -22.99
CA ASP A 26 -2.43 -3.20 -22.44
C ASP A 26 -2.44 -4.59 -21.77
N ARG A 27 -1.28 -5.14 -21.40
CA ARG A 27 -1.22 -6.46 -20.75
C ARG A 27 -1.76 -6.38 -19.33
N THR A 28 -2.79 -7.18 -19.05
CA THR A 28 -3.43 -7.26 -17.74
C THR A 28 -3.48 -8.68 -17.22
N TYR A 29 -3.49 -8.80 -15.88
CA TYR A 29 -3.60 -10.07 -15.17
C TYR A 29 -4.78 -10.06 -14.21
N LEU A 30 -5.52 -11.16 -14.14
CA LEU A 30 -6.60 -11.29 -13.17
C LEU A 30 -6.05 -11.61 -11.78
N VAL A 31 -6.15 -10.65 -10.86
CA VAL A 31 -5.75 -10.79 -9.45
C VAL A 31 -6.98 -10.76 -8.55
N ASP A 32 -6.90 -11.43 -7.39
CA ASP A 32 -7.95 -11.23 -6.38
C ASP A 32 -7.88 -9.79 -5.87
N ASN A 33 -8.99 -9.08 -5.90
CA ASN A 33 -9.07 -7.68 -5.51
C ASN A 33 -10.08 -7.53 -4.38
N LEU A 34 -9.62 -6.93 -3.29
CA LEU A 34 -10.39 -6.58 -2.11
C LEU A 34 -11.20 -5.32 -2.40
N ARG A 35 -12.52 -5.40 -2.24
CA ARG A 35 -13.40 -4.25 -2.44
C ARG A 35 -14.08 -3.82 -1.14
N LYS A 36 -14.15 -2.51 -0.93
CA LYS A 36 -14.92 -1.93 0.17
C LYS A 36 -15.30 -0.48 -0.10
N ASP A 37 -16.51 -0.10 0.28
CA ASP A 37 -16.96 1.30 0.33
C ASP A 37 -16.98 1.74 1.80
N ASP A 38 -16.20 2.74 2.17
CA ASP A 38 -16.13 3.28 3.54
C ASP A 38 -15.55 4.70 3.56
N VAL A 39 -15.51 5.34 4.73
CA VAL A 39 -14.83 6.62 4.93
C VAL A 39 -13.35 6.37 5.23
N PHE A 40 -12.48 6.89 4.37
CA PHE A 40 -11.03 6.81 4.51
C PHE A 40 -10.41 8.20 4.42
N ARG A 41 -9.18 8.34 4.93
CA ARG A 41 -8.41 9.54 4.64
C ARG A 41 -7.87 9.44 3.23
N TYR A 42 -8.15 10.47 2.44
CA TYR A 42 -7.84 10.50 1.01
C TYR A 42 -7.46 11.92 0.57
N ALA A 43 -6.50 12.00 -0.35
CA ALA A 43 -6.16 13.24 -1.04
C ALA A 43 -5.64 12.95 -2.43
N PHE A 44 -5.85 13.88 -3.36
CA PHE A 44 -5.10 13.97 -4.59
C PHE A 44 -4.00 15.00 -4.42
N LEU A 45 -2.76 14.64 -4.76
CA LEU A 45 -1.58 15.49 -4.67
C LEU A 45 -1.13 15.85 -6.08
N SER A 46 -1.36 17.11 -6.45
CA SER A 46 -1.02 17.63 -7.78
C SER A 46 0.47 17.56 -8.09
N GLU A 47 1.29 17.76 -7.08
CA GLU A 47 2.76 17.77 -7.13
C GLU A 47 3.33 16.41 -7.53
N LEU A 48 2.58 15.33 -7.25
CA LEU A 48 2.97 13.97 -7.62
C LEU A 48 2.10 13.39 -8.75
N ASN A 49 1.08 14.13 -9.19
CA ASN A 49 0.01 13.62 -10.04
C ASN A 49 -0.54 12.27 -9.55
N ALA A 50 -0.78 12.17 -8.24
CA ALA A 50 -1.11 10.90 -7.58
C ALA A 50 -2.16 11.05 -6.49
N SER A 51 -2.96 10.00 -6.34
CA SER A 51 -3.90 9.83 -5.23
C SER A 51 -3.22 9.14 -4.05
N VAL A 52 -3.46 9.63 -2.84
CA VAL A 52 -3.03 9.01 -1.59
C VAL A 52 -4.24 8.51 -0.82
N LEU A 53 -4.22 7.23 -0.45
CA LEU A 53 -5.25 6.57 0.35
C LEU A 53 -4.63 6.01 1.64
N GLU A 54 -5.23 6.32 2.78
CA GLU A 54 -4.84 5.77 4.09
C GLU A 54 -5.78 4.62 4.51
N LEU A 55 -5.21 3.45 4.75
CA LEU A 55 -5.88 2.28 5.29
C LEU A 55 -5.37 1.99 6.72
N PRO A 56 -6.18 2.29 7.76
CA PRO A 56 -5.75 2.13 9.14
C PRO A 56 -5.75 0.67 9.59
N LEU A 57 -4.77 0.30 10.42
CA LEU A 57 -4.66 -1.01 11.04
C LEU A 57 -4.98 -0.96 12.55
N HIS A 58 -5.62 -2.02 13.05
CA HIS A 58 -6.01 -2.24 14.44
C HIS A 58 -4.79 -2.60 15.30
N LEU A 59 -3.80 -1.72 15.39
CA LEU A 59 -2.73 -1.71 16.40
C LEU A 59 -1.84 -0.47 16.19
N ASN A 60 -1.37 0.15 17.29
CA ASN A 60 -0.22 1.06 17.31
C ASN A 60 -0.23 2.23 16.30
N GLU A 61 -1.40 2.75 15.95
CA GLU A 61 -1.53 3.82 14.96
C GLU A 61 -0.85 3.47 13.63
N ILE A 62 -0.75 2.17 13.33
CA ILE A 62 -0.15 1.70 12.09
C ILE A 62 -1.13 1.98 10.97
N LYS A 63 -0.63 2.57 9.89
CA LYS A 63 -1.40 2.83 8.68
C LYS A 63 -0.63 2.37 7.46
N LEU A 64 -1.36 1.80 6.51
CA LEU A 64 -0.89 1.58 5.15
C LEU A 64 -1.29 2.81 4.33
N LEU A 65 -0.31 3.48 3.74
CA LEU A 65 -0.51 4.54 2.77
C LEU A 65 -0.29 3.95 1.38
N VAL A 66 -1.28 4.09 0.50
CA VAL A 66 -1.16 3.74 -0.92
C VAL A 66 -1.04 5.04 -1.70
N ILE A 67 0.00 5.16 -2.52
CA ILE A 67 0.25 6.28 -3.42
C ILE A 67 0.08 5.74 -4.84
N LEU A 68 -1.04 6.07 -5.44
CA LEU A 68 -1.48 5.58 -6.75
C LEU A 68 -1.30 6.68 -7.79
N PRO A 69 -0.43 6.51 -8.80
CA PRO A 69 -0.32 7.48 -9.90
C PRO A 69 -1.65 7.56 -10.66
N GLN A 70 -1.96 8.73 -11.22
CA GLN A 70 -3.20 8.92 -11.97
C GLN A 70 -3.22 8.12 -13.28
N GLU A 71 -2.07 8.03 -13.94
CA GLU A 71 -1.89 7.29 -15.19
C GLU A 71 -1.45 5.84 -14.93
N GLU A 72 -1.90 4.90 -15.76
CA GLU A 72 -1.60 3.46 -15.61
C GLU A 72 -0.10 3.15 -15.69
N ASN A 73 0.63 3.90 -16.52
CA ASN A 73 2.08 3.83 -16.69
C ASN A 73 2.82 4.95 -15.93
N GLY A 74 2.15 5.65 -15.01
CA GLY A 74 2.70 6.82 -14.30
C GLY A 74 3.64 6.50 -13.14
N LEU A 75 4.05 5.25 -12.94
CA LEU A 75 4.90 4.88 -11.80
C LEU A 75 6.31 5.50 -11.88
N GLU A 76 6.90 5.57 -13.07
CA GLU A 76 8.21 6.22 -13.25
C GLU A 76 8.12 7.73 -12.96
N GLU A 77 7.13 8.40 -13.55
CA GLU A 77 6.88 9.84 -13.31
C GLU A 77 6.61 10.13 -11.82
N LEU A 78 5.85 9.28 -11.13
CA LEU A 78 5.64 9.39 -9.69
C LEU A 78 6.94 9.31 -8.89
N LYS A 79 7.87 8.43 -9.29
CA LYS A 79 9.18 8.31 -8.62
C LYS A 79 10.04 9.54 -8.88
N ASP A 80 10.08 10.02 -10.12
CA ASP A 80 10.82 11.24 -10.47
C ASP A 80 10.27 12.45 -9.69
N ASN A 81 8.94 12.62 -9.65
CA ASN A 81 8.29 13.68 -8.88
C ASN A 81 8.59 13.59 -7.37
N LEU A 82 8.67 12.37 -6.81
CA LEU A 82 9.07 12.17 -5.41
C LEU A 82 10.54 12.52 -5.16
N LEU A 83 11.45 12.23 -6.11
CA LEU A 83 12.86 12.59 -6.01
C LEU A 83 13.05 14.11 -6.09
N GLU A 84 12.31 14.79 -6.97
CA GLU A 84 12.32 16.25 -7.09
C GLU A 84 11.70 16.94 -5.85
N ASN A 85 10.77 16.27 -5.18
CA ASN A 85 10.04 16.79 -4.02
C ASN A 85 10.22 15.90 -2.78
N ILE A 86 11.47 15.68 -2.35
CA ILE A 86 11.79 14.68 -1.31
C ILE A 86 11.02 14.86 0.02
N ASP A 87 10.68 16.11 0.37
CA ASP A 87 9.89 16.45 1.56
C ASP A 87 8.44 15.91 1.49
N MET A 88 7.96 15.54 0.30
CA MET A 88 6.64 14.94 0.11
C MET A 88 6.51 13.59 0.80
N VAL A 89 7.59 12.81 0.92
CA VAL A 89 7.57 11.54 1.66
C VAL A 89 7.22 11.79 3.13
N ASP A 90 7.87 12.78 3.74
CA ASP A 90 7.60 13.17 5.13
C ASP A 90 6.18 13.75 5.26
N TYR A 91 5.80 14.66 4.37
CA TYR A 91 4.47 15.26 4.31
C TYR A 91 3.38 14.19 4.23
N ILE A 92 3.47 13.24 3.30
CA ILE A 92 2.48 12.17 3.13
C ILE A 92 2.42 11.29 4.37
N SER A 93 3.56 10.98 4.99
CA SER A 93 3.61 10.12 6.17
C SER A 93 2.92 10.74 7.39
N LYS A 94 3.08 12.06 7.58
CA LYS A 94 2.60 12.78 8.77
C LYS A 94 1.24 13.47 8.60
N THR A 95 0.86 13.79 7.36
CA THR A 95 -0.35 14.57 7.11
C THR A 95 -1.61 13.77 7.42
N GLN A 96 -2.56 14.47 8.04
CA GLN A 96 -3.91 13.98 8.24
C GLN A 96 -4.79 14.47 7.09
N PHE A 97 -4.95 13.63 6.06
CA PHE A 97 -5.82 13.95 4.93
C PHE A 97 -7.31 13.96 5.33
N SER A 98 -8.13 14.57 4.47
CA SER A 98 -9.56 14.68 4.67
C SER A 98 -10.25 13.32 4.64
N MET A 99 -11.28 13.17 5.50
CA MET A 99 -12.13 11.99 5.51
C MET A 99 -13.12 12.04 4.34
N THR A 100 -13.03 11.09 3.44
CA THR A 100 -13.83 11.02 2.20
C THR A 100 -14.47 9.65 2.08
N LEU A 101 -15.72 9.60 1.60
CA LEU A 101 -16.37 8.34 1.25
C LEU A 101 -15.71 7.79 -0.02
N VAL A 102 -14.98 6.68 0.11
CA VAL A 102 -14.19 6.09 -0.97
C VAL A 102 -14.60 4.63 -1.19
N ARG A 103 -14.73 4.25 -2.45
CA ARG A 103 -14.74 2.87 -2.92
C ARG A 103 -13.31 2.45 -3.23
N VAL A 104 -12.76 1.61 -2.37
CA VAL A 104 -11.41 1.06 -2.50
C VAL A 104 -11.48 -0.29 -3.21
N MET A 105 -10.64 -0.45 -4.23
CA MET A 105 -10.40 -1.73 -4.91
C MET A 105 -8.90 -2.04 -4.85
N LEU A 106 -8.48 -2.75 -3.81
CA LEU A 106 -7.08 -3.05 -3.48
C LEU A 106 -6.72 -4.47 -3.92
N PRO A 107 -5.73 -4.69 -4.80
CA PRO A 107 -5.30 -6.03 -5.16
C PRO A 107 -4.75 -6.76 -3.93
N LYS A 108 -4.98 -8.07 -3.85
CA LYS A 108 -4.29 -8.93 -2.89
C LYS A 108 -2.89 -9.17 -3.43
N PHE A 109 -1.90 -8.80 -2.64
CA PHE A 109 -0.50 -9.04 -2.96
C PHE A 109 0.24 -9.58 -1.75
N SER A 110 1.36 -10.23 -2.04
CA SER A 110 2.32 -10.68 -1.04
C SER A 110 3.71 -10.26 -1.48
N LEU A 111 4.47 -9.71 -0.55
CA LEU A 111 5.88 -9.43 -0.71
C LEU A 111 6.65 -10.44 0.13
N GLU A 112 7.49 -11.23 -0.53
CA GLU A 112 8.43 -12.13 0.10
C GLU A 112 9.80 -11.76 -0.45
N ASP A 113 10.66 -11.21 0.40
CA ASP A 113 12.02 -10.79 0.05
C ASP A 113 12.99 -11.32 1.09
N GLU A 114 14.09 -11.92 0.62
CA GLU A 114 15.16 -12.48 1.43
C GLU A 114 16.47 -11.97 0.83
N GLN A 115 17.03 -10.92 1.43
CA GLN A 115 18.26 -10.30 0.96
C GLN A 115 19.39 -10.53 1.96
N ASN A 116 20.56 -10.86 1.42
CA ASN A 116 21.82 -10.78 2.15
C ASN A 116 22.33 -9.35 2.00
N LEU A 117 22.29 -8.58 3.08
CA LEU A 117 22.68 -7.18 3.05
C LEU A 117 24.19 -6.97 3.04
N MET A 118 25.01 -8.03 3.19
CA MET A 118 26.47 -7.88 3.20
C MET A 118 26.96 -7.20 1.91
N GLU A 119 26.46 -7.62 0.75
CA GLU A 119 26.84 -7.02 -0.54
C GLU A 119 26.44 -5.54 -0.64
N PHE A 120 25.26 -5.18 -0.13
CA PHE A 120 24.81 -3.79 -0.10
C PHE A 120 25.73 -2.96 0.79
N TYR A 121 26.04 -3.44 1.99
CA TYR A 121 26.91 -2.71 2.90
C TYR A 121 28.34 -2.58 2.37
N ASP A 122 28.89 -3.60 1.71
CA ASP A 122 30.20 -3.50 1.06
C ASP A 122 30.25 -2.40 -0.02
N GLU A 123 29.13 -2.12 -0.70
CA GLU A 123 29.04 -1.07 -1.72
C GLU A 123 28.93 0.34 -1.11
N ILE A 124 28.29 0.48 0.06
CA ILE A 124 28.00 1.79 0.67
C ILE A 124 28.94 2.20 1.82
N SER A 125 29.70 1.27 2.39
CA SER A 125 30.53 1.50 3.58
C SER A 125 32.02 1.42 3.25
N ASP A 126 32.75 2.48 3.61
CA ASP A 126 34.23 2.49 3.64
C ASP A 126 34.81 1.73 4.86
N GLN A 127 33.96 1.18 5.73
CA GLN A 127 34.37 0.41 6.91
C GLN A 127 34.39 -1.09 6.62
N ASP A 128 35.39 -1.77 7.19
CA ASP A 128 35.56 -3.21 7.08
C ASP A 128 34.54 -3.93 7.99
N ILE A 129 33.53 -4.55 7.36
CA ILE A 129 32.38 -5.20 8.01
C ILE A 129 32.61 -6.71 8.19
N SER A 130 33.84 -7.16 7.95
CA SER A 130 34.28 -8.56 8.01
C SER A 130 34.13 -9.21 9.39
N GLU A 131 33.83 -8.44 10.44
CA GLU A 131 33.57 -8.95 11.79
C GLU A 131 32.14 -9.53 11.96
N TYR A 132 31.20 -9.23 11.06
CA TYR A 132 29.81 -9.67 11.18
C TYR A 132 29.51 -10.94 10.37
N ASP A 133 28.91 -11.92 11.03
CA ASP A 133 28.46 -13.18 10.44
C ASP A 133 27.09 -12.96 9.74
N THR A 134 27.12 -12.61 8.45
CA THR A 134 25.97 -12.47 7.52
C THR A 134 24.73 -11.70 8.03
N ILE A 135 24.51 -10.48 7.56
CA ILE A 135 23.28 -9.73 7.83
C ILE A 135 22.16 -10.17 6.86
N GLN A 136 21.21 -10.98 7.35
CA GLN A 136 20.03 -11.39 6.57
C GLN A 136 18.79 -10.55 6.90
N GLN A 137 18.14 -10.02 5.87
CA GLN A 137 16.83 -9.38 5.99
C GLN A 137 15.75 -10.23 5.32
N THR A 138 14.78 -10.70 6.10
CA THR A 138 13.62 -11.46 5.60
C THR A 138 12.33 -10.69 5.82
N ILE A 139 11.64 -10.36 4.73
CA ILE A 139 10.36 -9.65 4.76
C ILE A 139 9.29 -10.57 4.18
N LYS A 140 8.23 -10.82 4.95
CA LYS A 140 7.05 -11.58 4.50
C LYS A 140 5.79 -10.81 4.87
N LEU A 141 5.23 -10.10 3.90
CA LEU A 141 4.00 -9.32 4.04
C LEU A 141 2.92 -9.93 3.13
N LYS A 142 1.73 -10.19 3.68
CA LYS A 142 0.60 -10.78 2.94
C LYS A 142 -0.63 -9.93 3.17
N PHE A 143 -1.05 -9.17 2.17
CA PHE A 143 -2.19 -8.26 2.28
C PHE A 143 -3.47 -9.02 1.92
N LYS A 144 -4.35 -9.19 2.91
CA LYS A 144 -5.58 -10.00 2.81
C LYS A 144 -6.78 -9.26 3.42
N GLU A 145 -7.94 -9.91 3.39
CA GLU A 145 -9.21 -9.36 3.85
C GLU A 145 -9.20 -8.85 5.29
N HIS A 146 -8.43 -9.52 6.16
CA HIS A 146 -8.40 -9.26 7.60
C HIS A 146 -7.21 -8.42 8.06
N GLY A 147 -6.27 -8.12 7.16
CA GLY A 147 -5.06 -7.36 7.50
C GLY A 147 -3.84 -7.80 6.71
N ILE A 148 -2.68 -7.44 7.26
CA ILE A 148 -1.36 -7.87 6.85
C ILE A 148 -0.97 -9.10 7.67
N GLY A 149 -0.79 -10.23 7.00
CA GLY A 149 -0.45 -11.53 7.59
C GLY A 149 -1.64 -12.49 7.67
N ASP A 150 -1.39 -13.68 8.20
CA ASP A 150 -2.39 -14.74 8.32
C ASP A 150 -3.12 -14.67 9.67
N PHE A 151 -4.45 -14.58 9.57
CA PHE A 151 -5.39 -14.54 10.69
C PHE A 151 -6.40 -15.68 10.55
N GLU A 152 -6.82 -16.25 11.68
CA GLU A 152 -7.98 -17.14 11.71
C GLU A 152 -9.25 -16.37 11.32
N LYS A 153 -10.18 -17.06 10.64
CA LYS A 153 -11.45 -16.47 10.21
C LYS A 153 -12.26 -16.09 11.45
N ILE A 154 -12.52 -14.79 11.63
CA ILE A 154 -13.44 -14.30 12.66
C ILE A 154 -14.58 -13.57 11.97
N THR A 155 -15.81 -13.93 12.33
CA THR A 155 -17.01 -13.21 11.90
C THR A 155 -17.04 -11.85 12.60
N VAL A 156 -16.91 -10.79 11.82
CA VAL A 156 -17.12 -9.40 12.30
C VAL A 156 -18.51 -8.96 11.81
N LEU A 157 -19.34 -8.41 12.71
CA LEU A 157 -20.64 -7.80 12.38
C LEU A 157 -20.43 -6.33 12.01
N PHE A 158 -21.13 -5.85 10.97
CA PHE A 158 -20.96 -4.49 10.42
C PHE A 158 -22.16 -3.60 10.69
N TRP A 159 -21.87 -2.30 10.84
CA TRP A 159 -22.81 -1.20 10.66
C TRP A 159 -22.46 -0.45 9.37
N ASN A 160 -23.18 -0.69 8.27
CA ASN A 160 -23.07 0.14 7.07
C ASN A 160 -23.91 1.41 7.26
N ALA A 161 -23.41 2.38 8.02
CA ALA A 161 -24.14 3.63 8.27
C ALA A 161 -24.38 4.45 6.99
N TYR A 162 -23.54 4.28 5.97
CA TYR A 162 -23.50 5.13 4.78
C TYR A 162 -24.22 4.56 3.55
N SER A 163 -24.66 3.29 3.54
CA SER A 163 -25.43 2.74 2.41
C SER A 163 -26.79 3.43 2.22
N TYR A 164 -27.25 4.17 3.23
CA TYR A 164 -28.49 4.94 3.20
C TYR A 164 -28.32 6.35 2.62
N LEU A 165 -27.09 6.87 2.58
CA LEU A 165 -26.82 8.18 2.00
C LEU A 165 -26.63 8.01 0.49
N ARG A 166 -27.41 8.73 -0.33
CA ARG A 166 -27.26 8.77 -1.80
C ARG A 166 -26.02 9.57 -2.21
N ILE A 167 -24.87 9.28 -1.62
CA ILE A 167 -23.59 9.92 -1.92
C ILE A 167 -22.80 8.95 -2.78
N THR A 168 -22.41 9.38 -3.97
CA THR A 168 -21.52 8.59 -4.82
C THR A 168 -20.12 8.62 -4.22
N PRO A 169 -19.50 7.47 -3.92
CA PRO A 169 -18.14 7.44 -3.38
C PRO A 169 -17.13 7.87 -4.45
N GLU A 170 -16.02 8.47 -4.01
CA GLU A 170 -14.81 8.58 -4.84
C GLU A 170 -14.26 7.19 -5.11
N VAL A 171 -13.77 6.94 -6.33
CA VAL A 171 -13.32 5.60 -6.73
C VAL A 171 -11.80 5.57 -6.77
N VAL A 172 -11.21 4.72 -5.94
CA VAL A 172 -9.77 4.43 -5.96
C VAL A 172 -9.59 2.99 -6.44
N ASP A 173 -9.39 2.84 -7.76
CA ASP A 173 -9.11 1.55 -8.41
C ASP A 173 -7.60 1.34 -8.51
N ILE A 174 -7.07 0.45 -7.67
CA ILE A 174 -5.63 0.14 -7.64
C ILE A 174 -5.39 -1.00 -8.63
N SER A 175 -5.60 -0.70 -9.91
CA SER A 175 -5.50 -1.66 -11.01
C SER A 175 -4.17 -1.60 -11.74
N HIS A 176 -3.23 -0.77 -11.34
CA HIS A 176 -1.95 -0.57 -12.02
C HIS A 176 -0.82 -0.36 -10.99
N PRO A 177 0.45 -0.37 -11.42
CA PRO A 177 1.58 -0.27 -10.51
C PRO A 177 1.54 0.97 -9.59
N PHE A 178 1.89 0.78 -8.32
CA PHE A 178 1.74 1.80 -7.28
C PHE A 178 2.84 1.72 -6.22
N LEU A 179 3.00 2.80 -5.45
CA LEU A 179 3.87 2.84 -4.27
C LEU A 179 3.04 2.67 -3.00
N PHE A 180 3.64 2.09 -1.96
CA PHE A 180 3.02 2.01 -0.65
C PHE A 180 4.00 2.20 0.48
N MET A 181 3.46 2.67 1.60
CA MET A 181 4.22 2.88 2.84
C MET A 181 3.47 2.28 4.01
N ILE A 182 4.18 1.61 4.91
CA ILE A 182 3.65 1.25 6.23
C ILE A 182 4.30 2.19 7.21
N THR A 183 3.48 2.94 7.96
CA THR A 183 3.96 3.92 8.94
C THR A 183 3.33 3.65 10.29
N ASN A 184 3.98 4.11 11.34
CA ASN A 184 3.47 4.15 12.71
C ASN A 184 3.87 5.49 13.35
N LYS A 185 3.62 5.65 14.65
CA LYS A 185 4.03 6.83 15.43
C LYS A 185 5.54 7.13 15.42
N ASP A 186 6.37 6.11 15.17
CA ASP A 186 7.83 6.21 15.20
C ASP A 186 8.42 6.54 13.80
N GLY A 187 7.57 6.54 12.76
CA GLY A 187 7.94 6.89 11.39
C GLY A 187 7.63 5.79 10.36
N ILE A 188 8.35 5.80 9.25
CA ILE A 188 8.19 4.86 8.15
C ILE A 188 8.83 3.53 8.52
N GLN A 189 8.02 2.47 8.54
CA GLN A 189 8.45 1.10 8.86
C GLN A 189 8.75 0.29 7.60
N PHE A 190 8.05 0.62 6.51
CA PHE A 190 8.27 -0.02 5.21
C PHE A 190 7.91 0.96 4.10
N PHE A 191 8.70 0.95 3.03
CA PHE A 191 8.44 1.66 1.78
C PHE A 191 8.71 0.70 0.63
N GLY A 192 7.82 0.63 -0.35
CA GLY A 192 8.04 -0.22 -1.51
C GLY A 192 7.08 0.05 -2.65
N GLN A 193 7.31 -0.65 -3.74
CA GLN A 193 6.49 -0.61 -4.94
C GLN A 193 5.83 -1.97 -5.19
N VAL A 194 4.64 -1.95 -5.77
CA VAL A 194 3.97 -3.15 -6.24
C VAL A 194 3.88 -3.08 -7.75
N VAL A 195 4.69 -3.91 -8.40
CA VAL A 195 4.71 -4.08 -9.84
C VAL A 195 4.47 -5.54 -10.16
N LYS A 196 3.84 -5.82 -11.31
CA LYS A 196 3.84 -7.15 -11.89
C LYS A 196 4.94 -7.19 -12.95
N CYS A 197 6.00 -7.93 -12.69
CA CYS A 197 7.02 -8.28 -13.69
C CYS A 197 6.54 -9.44 -14.57
#